data_AF-V8NAZ6-F1
#
_entry.id   AF-V8NAZ6-F1
#
_cell.length_a   1.000
_cell.length_b   1.000
_cell.length_c   1.000
_cell.angle_alpha   90.00
_cell.angle_beta   90.00
_cell.angle_gamma   90.00
#
_symmetry.space_group_name_H-M   'P 1'
#
loop_
_entity.id
_entity.type
_entity.pdbx_description
1 polymer ?
#
loop_
_entity_poly.entity_id
_entity_poly.type
_entity_poly.pdbx_seq_one_letter_code
_entity_poly.pdbx_strand_id
1 'polypeptide(L)'
;FVTDIINIYYGSEEAVCEDLELKAFVKDIFVYGMRGNKDSGFPKTIKTREKLSEYLTIVIFTSSAQHAAVNFGQMVEEAEPPAAWGEAVMAETLLQTGEKLWWIVALEVSRTKFPHLS
;
A
#
# COMPACT_ATOMS: atom_id res chain seq x y z
N PHE A 1 -8.52 -14.34 7.48
CA PHE A 1 -8.33 -12.99 8.07
C PHE A 1 -9.45 -12.04 7.65
N VAL A 2 -9.47 -11.50 6.42
CA VAL A 2 -10.49 -10.49 6.03
C VAL A 2 -11.91 -11.03 6.19
N THR A 3 -12.16 -12.26 5.74
CA THR A 3 -13.47 -12.93 5.91
C THR A 3 -13.89 -13.01 7.37
N ASP A 4 -12.95 -13.34 8.27
CA ASP A 4 -13.24 -13.46 9.71
C ASP A 4 -13.62 -12.10 10.30
N ILE A 5 -12.91 -11.03 9.91
CA ILE A 5 -13.25 -9.65 10.31
C ILE A 5 -14.63 -9.26 9.77
N ILE A 6 -14.92 -9.51 8.50
CA ILE A 6 -16.23 -9.21 7.92
C ILE A 6 -17.35 -9.95 8.65
N ASN A 7 -17.15 -11.21 9.04
CA ASN A 7 -18.15 -11.98 9.78
C ASN A 7 -18.37 -11.48 11.21
N ILE A 8 -17.43 -10.74 11.81
CA ILE A 8 -17.60 -10.11 13.13
C ILE A 8 -18.50 -8.87 13.02
N TYR A 9 -18.31 -8.05 11.99
CA TYR A 9 -19.01 -6.77 11.85
C TYR A 9 -20.31 -6.85 11.05
N TYR A 10 -20.41 -7.79 10.11
CA TYR A 10 -21.60 -7.97 9.27
C TYR A 10 -22.24 -9.34 9.54
N GLY A 11 -23.34 -9.32 10.29
CA GLY A 11 -24.12 -10.52 10.60
C GLY A 11 -24.93 -11.07 9.43
N SER A 12 -25.19 -10.25 8.40
CA SER A 12 -25.96 -10.65 7.23
C SER A 12 -25.58 -9.85 5.98
N GLU A 13 -26.13 -10.25 4.83
CA GLU A 13 -25.93 -9.56 3.55
C GLU A 13 -26.68 -8.22 3.52
N GLU A 14 -27.79 -8.11 4.25
CA GLU A 14 -28.56 -6.87 4.41
C GLU A 14 -27.73 -5.81 5.13
N ALA A 15 -27.00 -6.18 6.19
CA ALA A 15 -26.12 -5.25 6.90
C ALA A 15 -25.06 -4.64 5.97
N VAL A 16 -24.51 -5.43 5.04
CA VAL A 16 -23.59 -4.95 4.00
C VAL A 16 -24.29 -3.99 3.02
N CYS A 17 -25.52 -4.33 2.61
CA CYS A 17 -26.30 -3.53 1.67
C CYS A 17 -26.77 -2.20 2.26
N GLU A 18 -27.05 -2.15 3.56
CA GLU A 18 -27.58 -0.98 4.26
C GLU A 18 -26.49 0.05 4.58
N ASP A 19 -25.25 -0.40 4.78
CA ASP A 19 -24.10 0.43 5.14
C ASP A 19 -23.79 1.54 4.11
N LEU A 20 -24.15 2.78 4.47
CA LEU A 20 -24.00 3.96 3.62
C LEU A 20 -22.54 4.36 3.43
N GLU A 21 -21.70 4.18 4.45
CA GLU A 21 -20.28 4.53 4.39
C GLU A 21 -19.55 3.56 3.48
N LEU A 22 -19.82 2.26 3.59
CA LEU A 22 -19.28 1.24 2.69
C LEU A 22 -19.69 1.50 1.23
N LYS A 23 -20.96 1.85 0.99
CA LYS A 23 -21.44 2.20 -0.37
C LYS A 23 -20.73 3.43 -0.91
N ALA A 24 -20.51 4.47 -0.09
CA ALA A 24 -19.77 5.65 -0.48
C ALA A 24 -18.31 5.33 -0.80
N PHE A 25 -17.64 4.54 0.05
CA PHE A 25 -16.27 4.09 -0.15
C PHE A 25 -16.06 3.34 -1.46
N VAL A 26 -16.90 2.33 -1.75
CA VAL A 26 -16.83 1.57 -3.01
C VAL A 26 -17.03 2.49 -4.21
N LYS A 27 -17.98 3.43 -4.10
CA LYS A 27 -18.23 4.41 -5.16
C LYS A 27 -17.03 5.32 -5.38
N ASP A 28 -16.38 5.79 -4.32
CA ASP A 28 -15.22 6.68 -4.43
C ASP A 28 -14.02 5.97 -5.06
N ILE A 29 -13.78 4.70 -4.75
CA ILE A 29 -12.76 3.91 -5.44
C ILE A 29 -13.09 3.78 -6.92
N PHE A 30 -14.35 3.48 -7.26
CA PHE A 30 -14.75 3.37 -8.66
C PHE A 30 -14.59 4.69 -9.41
N VAL A 31 -15.02 5.82 -8.82
CA VAL A 31 -15.01 7.14 -9.47
C VAL A 31 -13.60 7.70 -9.55
N TYR A 32 -12.85 7.71 -8.46
CA TYR A 32 -11.55 8.39 -8.36
C TYR A 32 -10.39 7.43 -8.59
N GLY A 33 -10.43 6.24 -8.01
CA GLY A 33 -9.39 5.22 -8.19
C GLY A 33 -9.40 4.64 -9.61
N MET A 34 -10.56 4.16 -10.06
CA MET A 34 -10.72 3.55 -11.38
C MET A 34 -11.11 4.55 -12.48
N ARG A 35 -11.19 5.85 -12.17
CA ARG A 35 -11.57 6.92 -13.10
C ARG A 35 -12.92 6.66 -13.80
N GLY A 36 -13.85 6.00 -13.11
CA GLY A 36 -15.14 5.60 -13.67
C GLY A 36 -15.06 4.52 -14.76
N ASN A 37 -13.91 3.85 -14.93
CA ASN A 37 -13.72 2.82 -15.95
C ASN A 37 -14.56 1.59 -15.64
N LYS A 38 -15.57 1.34 -16.49
CA LYS A 38 -16.47 0.17 -16.36
C LYS A 38 -15.76 -1.15 -16.69
N ASP A 39 -14.67 -1.09 -17.45
CA ASP A 39 -13.89 -2.26 -17.87
C ASP A 39 -12.81 -2.62 -16.84
N SER A 40 -12.70 -1.86 -15.73
CA SER A 40 -11.76 -2.15 -14.64
C SER A 40 -12.08 -3.43 -13.86
N GLY A 41 -13.30 -3.97 -14.01
CA GLY A 41 -13.79 -5.09 -13.20
C GLY A 41 -14.11 -4.72 -11.75
N PHE A 42 -13.88 -3.47 -11.32
CA PHE A 42 -14.19 -3.02 -9.96
C PHE A 42 -15.70 -2.78 -9.79
N PRO A 43 -16.30 -3.23 -8.68
CA PRO A 43 -17.74 -3.18 -8.48
C PRO A 43 -18.16 -1.75 -8.17
N LYS A 44 -19.37 -1.40 -8.60
CA LYS A 44 -20.01 -0.14 -8.17
C LYS A 44 -20.73 -0.27 -6.84
N THR A 45 -21.14 -1.49 -6.51
CA THR A 45 -21.84 -1.85 -5.27
C THR A 45 -21.43 -3.24 -4.86
N ILE A 46 -21.40 -3.48 -3.55
CA ILE A 46 -21.13 -4.78 -2.96
C ILE A 46 -22.37 -5.15 -2.16
N LYS A 47 -22.92 -6.34 -2.45
CA LYS A 47 -24.16 -6.82 -1.82
C LYS A 47 -23.95 -8.02 -0.93
N THR A 48 -22.78 -8.66 -1.02
CA THR A 48 -22.50 -9.84 -0.23
C THR A 48 -21.22 -9.73 0.59
N ARG A 49 -21.19 -10.38 1.75
CA ARG A 49 -20.03 -10.51 2.64
C ARG A 49 -18.87 -11.20 1.96
N GLU A 50 -19.16 -12.21 1.13
CA GLU A 50 -18.15 -12.89 0.32
C GLU A 50 -17.48 -11.91 -0.65
N LYS A 51 -18.28 -11.13 -1.40
CA LYS A 51 -17.74 -10.12 -2.31
C LYS A 51 -17.00 -9.02 -1.56
N LEU A 52 -17.53 -8.57 -0.43
CA LEU A 52 -16.86 -7.58 0.42
C LEU A 52 -15.48 -8.06 0.86
N SER A 53 -15.40 -9.32 1.31
CA SER A 53 -14.15 -9.95 1.72
C SER A 53 -13.16 -10.05 0.56
N GLU A 54 -13.61 -10.46 -0.63
CA GLU A 54 -12.78 -10.54 -1.83
C GLU A 54 -12.16 -9.17 -2.16
N TYR A 55 -12.98 -8.12 -2.23
CA TYR A 55 -12.51 -6.79 -2.60
C TYR A 55 -11.58 -6.16 -1.57
N LEU A 56 -11.90 -6.26 -0.28
CA LEU A 56 -11.03 -5.74 0.76
C LEU A 56 -9.70 -6.50 0.83
N THR A 57 -9.71 -7.79 0.53
CA THR A 57 -8.46 -8.57 0.41
C THR A 57 -7.57 -8.01 -0.69
N ILE A 58 -8.14 -7.71 -1.86
CA ILE A 58 -7.41 -7.09 -2.97
C ILE A 58 -6.83 -5.73 -2.55
N VAL A 59 -7.65 -4.86 -1.94
CA VAL A 59 -7.19 -3.52 -1.49
C VAL A 59 -6.04 -3.62 -0.50
N ILE A 60 -6.14 -4.49 0.50
CA ILE A 60 -5.10 -4.70 1.52
C ILE A 60 -3.84 -5.27 0.87
N PHE A 61 -3.97 -6.29 0.00
CA PHE A 61 -2.84 -6.91 -0.67
C PHE A 61 -2.10 -5.94 -1.59
N THR A 62 -2.84 -5.17 -2.40
CA THR A 62 -2.27 -4.20 -3.33
C THR A 62 -1.51 -3.08 -2.62
N SER A 63 -2.06 -2.56 -1.53
CA SER A 63 -1.41 -1.49 -0.75
C SER A 63 -0.25 -1.97 0.13
N SER A 64 -0.13 -3.27 0.39
CA SER A 64 0.92 -3.85 1.23
C SER A 64 1.90 -4.69 0.43
N ALA A 65 1.62 -5.99 0.28
CA ALA A 65 2.52 -6.97 -0.32
C ALA A 65 2.92 -6.61 -1.77
N GLN A 66 1.98 -6.13 -2.59
CA GLN A 66 2.29 -5.72 -3.95
C GLN A 66 3.18 -4.48 -3.99
N HIS A 67 2.86 -3.45 -3.19
CA HIS A 67 3.67 -2.23 -3.07
C HIS A 67 5.08 -2.53 -2.54
N ALA A 68 5.20 -3.42 -1.56
CA ALA A 68 6.47 -3.90 -1.06
C ALA A 68 7.27 -4.61 -2.17
N ALA A 69 6.64 -5.54 -2.90
CA ALA A 69 7.33 -6.31 -3.93
C ALA A 69 7.95 -5.43 -5.04
N VAL A 70 7.26 -4.36 -5.45
CA VAL A 70 7.81 -3.42 -6.44
C VAL A 70 8.95 -2.57 -5.87
N ASN A 71 8.84 -2.13 -4.60
CA ASN A 71 9.90 -1.34 -3.96
C ASN A 71 11.16 -2.17 -3.67
N PHE A 72 11.00 -3.44 -3.27
CA PHE A 72 12.12 -4.33 -3.01
C PHE A 72 12.80 -4.81 -4.31
N GLY A 73 12.07 -4.89 -5.42
CA GLY A 73 12.64 -5.23 -6.72
C GLY A 73 13.66 -4.19 -7.22
N GLN A 74 13.40 -2.90 -6.96
CA GLN A 74 14.29 -1.82 -7.34
C GLN A 74 15.60 -1.80 -6.54
N MET A 75 15.58 -2.28 -5.29
CA MET A 75 16.80 -2.36 -4.47
C MET A 75 17.78 -3.44 -4.92
N VAL A 76 17.37 -4.39 -5.77
CA VAL A 76 18.24 -5.45 -6.29
C VAL A 76 18.80 -5.12 -7.68
N GLU A 77 18.06 -4.36 -8.50
CA GLU A 77 18.50 -4.02 -9.85
C GLU A 77 19.56 -2.90 -9.87
N GLU A 78 19.57 -2.00 -8.87
CA GLU A 78 20.52 -0.88 -8.77
C GLU A 78 21.79 -1.22 -7.95
N ALA A 79 22.13 -2.50 -7.82
CA ALA A 79 23.27 -2.98 -7.03
C ALA A 79 24.64 -2.98 -7.75
N GLU A 80 24.80 -2.22 -8.85
CA GLU A 80 26.12 -1.94 -9.45
C GLU A 80 26.25 -0.44 -9.80
N PRO A 81 26.70 0.43 -8.88
CA PRO A 81 27.04 1.79 -9.23
C PRO A 81 28.52 1.90 -9.69
N PRO A 82 28.83 2.54 -10.83
CA PRO A 82 30.18 3.03 -11.09
C PRO A 82 30.55 4.06 -10.01
N ALA A 83 31.75 3.91 -9.46
CA ALA A 83 32.27 4.48 -8.22
C ALA A 83 32.37 6.04 -8.13
N ALA A 84 31.30 6.78 -8.44
CA ALA A 84 31.31 8.25 -8.39
C ALA A 84 29.97 8.92 -8.05
N TRP A 85 28.87 8.18 -7.88
CA TRP A 85 27.52 8.78 -7.75
C TRP A 85 26.86 8.65 -6.37
N GLY A 86 27.56 8.08 -5.38
CA GLY A 86 26.96 7.69 -4.10
C GLY A 86 26.37 8.83 -3.27
N GLU A 87 26.87 10.06 -3.38
CA GLU A 87 26.38 11.17 -2.54
C GLU A 87 25.27 11.99 -3.20
N ALA A 88 25.30 12.18 -4.51
CA ALA A 88 24.33 13.02 -5.23
C ALA A 88 22.97 12.33 -5.40
N VAL A 89 22.98 11.03 -5.74
CA VAL A 89 21.75 10.25 -5.94
C VAL A 89 21.00 10.08 -4.63
N MET A 90 21.70 9.83 -3.53
CA MET A 90 21.09 9.72 -2.20
C MET A 90 20.38 11.01 -1.78
N ALA A 91 20.95 12.18 -2.07
CA ALA A 91 20.34 13.46 -1.71
C ALA A 91 19.06 13.75 -2.51
N GLU A 92 18.99 13.39 -3.79
CA GLU A 92 17.81 13.59 -4.64
C GLU A 92 16.67 12.60 -4.30
N THR A 93 16.99 11.34 -4.02
CA THR A 93 16.01 10.31 -3.62
C THR A 93 15.40 10.63 -2.24
N LEU A 94 16.17 11.21 -1.31
CA LEU A 94 15.69 11.65 0.00
C LEU A 94 14.75 12.86 -0.09
N LEU A 95 14.90 13.72 -1.10
CA LEU A 95 14.05 14.90 -1.29
C LEU A 95 12.70 14.56 -1.95
N GLN A 96 12.67 13.54 -2.80
CA GLN A 96 11.46 13.15 -3.54
C GLN A 96 10.44 12.35 -2.71
N THR A 97 10.88 11.62 -1.68
CA THR A 97 10.00 10.65 -0.99
C THR A 97 9.29 11.20 0.24
N GLY A 98 9.69 12.35 0.80
CA GLY A 98 8.89 13.08 1.81
C GLY A 98 8.50 12.30 3.08
N GLU A 99 9.05 11.11 3.32
CA GLU A 99 8.65 10.25 4.42
C GLU A 99 9.58 10.40 5.62
N LYS A 100 9.04 11.01 6.68
CA LYS A 100 9.65 11.26 8.01
C LYS A 100 10.13 10.02 8.77
N LEU A 101 10.24 8.84 8.15
CA LEU A 101 10.70 7.61 8.82
C LEU A 101 12.10 7.16 8.38
N TRP A 102 12.62 7.70 7.27
CA TRP A 102 13.95 7.37 6.76
C TRP A 102 15.10 7.82 7.67
N TRP A 103 14.93 8.87 8.49
CA TRP A 103 15.99 9.30 9.41
C TRP A 103 16.26 8.27 10.51
N ILE A 104 15.25 7.54 10.99
CA ILE A 104 15.43 6.49 12.01
C ILE A 104 16.24 5.33 11.42
N VAL A 105 15.90 4.92 10.19
CA VAL A 105 16.57 3.83 9.49
C VAL A 105 18.01 4.23 9.12
N ALA A 106 18.22 5.46 8.64
CA ALA A 106 19.55 5.98 8.34
C ALA A 106 20.45 6.12 9.58
N LEU A 107 19.89 6.51 10.74
CA LEU A 107 20.61 6.57 12.01
C LEU A 107 21.02 5.19 12.52
N GLU A 108 20.15 4.19 12.39
CA GLU A 108 20.42 2.81 12.83
C GLU A 108 21.47 2.13 11.94
N VAL A 109 21.40 2.37 10.63
CA VAL A 109 22.40 1.89 9.65
C VAL A 109 23.76 2.57 9.87
N SER A 110 23.78 3.86 10.23
CA SER A 110 25.04 4.58 10.51
C SER A 110 25.71 4.06 11.80
N ARG A 111 24.91 3.75 12.83
CA ARG A 111 25.40 3.19 14.11
C ARG A 111 26.03 1.81 13.98
N THR A 112 25.51 0.98 13.08
CA THR A 112 26.02 -0.38 12.86
C THR A 112 27.23 -0.42 11.94
N LYS A 113 27.41 0.58 11.06
CA LYS A 113 28.50 0.59 10.07
C LYS A 113 29.76 1.34 10.52
N PHE A 114 29.66 2.28 11.48
CA PHE A 114 30.82 3.06 11.97
C PHE A 114 30.79 3.26 13.51
N PRO A 115 31.21 2.27 14.31
CA PRO A 115 31.14 2.34 15.77
C PRO A 115 32.17 3.27 16.44
N HIS A 116 32.92 4.07 15.67
CA HIS A 116 34.05 4.88 16.19
C HIS A 116 33.87 6.38 16.05
N LEU A 117 32.71 6.84 15.56
CA LEU A 117 32.39 8.26 15.49
C LEU A 117 31.37 8.57 16.58
N SER A 118 31.89 8.92 17.75
CA SER A 118 31.19 9.61 18.84
C SER A 118 31.83 10.97 19.07
#